data_AF-A0A2R6DHU8-F1
#
_entry.id   AF-A0A2R6DHU8-F1
#
_cell.length_a   1.000
_cell.length_b   1.000
_cell.length_c   1.000
_cell.angle_alpha   90.00
_cell.angle_beta   90.00
_cell.angle_gamma   90.00
#
_symmetry.space_group_name_H-M   'P 1'
#
loop_
_entity.id
_entity.type
_entity.pdbx_description
1 polymer ?
#
loop_
_entity_poly.entity_id
_entity_poly.type
_entity_poly.pdbx_seq_one_letter_code
_entity_poly.pdbx_strand_id
1 'polypeptide(L)'
;EDAVAEPSESATDDVKAGVTPSESLPSISVDSTVVAALSAALAVVALARSIGLSSILRDGLVVSPGNDPYYFRYFQSELLAQSDGAADLGMFATVGEQTGARPLAHALNWWLAELVGPDTVAAWAPVLAAVILGAVVYLIAVELTADRRIGIAAVLLFGLTPIHATLTQLGFLDHNPYQHLWLGVLTLALVWLADDLRDRLKADRSGLAHARNPRSWAVAGLLAGAVAATAHAWGGSPLTFVPVAAYLAVRALADVRRGVSALPANAPALGGLAAGAGLATSSIAKIPFSLRLPFDTARSRPPKTAIRTSKLARQRAEPGASSKRTRMDNKSEGATGSWWKQQYCLLQFAS
;
A
#
# COMPACT_ATOMS: atom_id res chain seq x y z
N GLU A 1 -61.79 7.18 -76.80
CA GLU A 1 -63.16 7.13 -76.27
C GLU A 1 -63.19 6.01 -75.24
N ASP A 2 -63.48 6.19 -73.97
CA ASP A 2 -63.93 7.35 -73.21
C ASP A 2 -63.59 7.13 -71.73
N ALA A 3 -63.48 8.25 -71.03
CA ALA A 3 -63.36 8.37 -69.59
C ALA A 3 -64.59 7.78 -68.85
N VAL A 4 -64.46 7.55 -67.55
CA VAL A 4 -65.34 8.11 -66.50
C VAL A 4 -64.81 7.72 -65.11
N ALA A 5 -65.02 8.66 -64.17
CA ALA A 5 -64.40 8.85 -62.86
C ALA A 5 -64.94 7.98 -61.70
N GLU A 6 -64.08 7.83 -60.68
CA GLU A 6 -64.24 7.94 -59.19
C GLU A 6 -65.66 8.07 -58.61
N PRO A 7 -66.00 7.57 -57.38
CA PRO A 7 -65.26 7.95 -56.15
C PRO A 7 -65.31 7.06 -54.86
N SER A 8 -64.41 7.40 -53.93
CA SER A 8 -64.57 7.58 -52.45
C SER A 8 -64.50 6.41 -51.42
N GLU A 9 -63.91 6.79 -50.27
CA GLU A 9 -63.97 6.25 -48.89
C GLU A 9 -63.23 4.94 -48.58
N SER A 10 -62.61 4.71 -47.41
CA SER A 10 -62.23 5.51 -46.23
C SER A 10 -61.40 4.57 -45.32
N ALA A 11 -60.76 5.14 -44.30
CA ALA A 11 -60.36 4.49 -43.04
C ALA A 11 -59.12 3.56 -43.05
N THR A 12 -57.98 4.08 -42.57
CA THR A 12 -57.35 3.77 -41.27
C THR A 12 -56.55 2.46 -41.25
N ASP A 13 -55.23 2.57 -41.14
CA ASP A 13 -54.54 2.07 -39.94
C ASP A 13 -53.07 2.53 -39.89
N ASP A 14 -52.81 3.36 -38.87
CA ASP A 14 -51.50 3.75 -38.38
C ASP A 14 -50.77 2.51 -37.82
N VAL A 15 -49.93 1.86 -38.63
CA VAL A 15 -48.92 0.94 -38.09
C VAL A 15 -47.70 1.76 -37.67
N LYS A 16 -47.76 2.30 -36.45
CA LYS A 16 -46.58 2.69 -35.68
C LYS A 16 -45.73 1.44 -35.45
N ALA A 17 -44.77 1.20 -36.35
CA ALA A 17 -43.68 0.27 -36.10
C ALA A 17 -42.81 0.84 -34.97
N GLY A 18 -43.10 0.41 -33.74
CA GLY A 18 -42.27 0.63 -32.58
C GLY A 18 -40.92 -0.06 -32.78
N VAL A 19 -39.92 0.72 -33.20
CA VAL A 19 -38.51 0.36 -33.05
C VAL A 19 -38.23 0.34 -31.54
N THR A 20 -38.26 -0.86 -30.96
CA THR A 20 -37.70 -1.07 -29.62
C THR A 20 -36.21 -1.38 -29.79
N PRO A 21 -35.30 -0.50 -29.31
CA PRO A 21 -33.88 -0.84 -29.25
C PRO A 21 -33.72 -1.82 -28.09
N SER A 22 -33.73 -3.12 -28.39
CA SER A 22 -33.24 -4.13 -27.45
C SER A 22 -31.71 -4.15 -27.55
N GLU A 23 -31.06 -3.13 -27.01
CA GLU A 23 -29.62 -3.18 -26.72
C GLU A 23 -29.42 -4.10 -25.52
N SER A 24 -29.27 -5.40 -25.81
CA SER A 24 -28.77 -6.37 -24.84
C SER A 24 -27.38 -5.93 -24.38
N LEU A 25 -27.29 -5.44 -23.15
CA LEU A 25 -26.04 -5.16 -22.45
C LEU A 25 -25.12 -6.39 -22.57
N PRO A 26 -23.82 -6.21 -22.85
CA PRO A 26 -22.89 -7.33 -22.90
C PRO A 26 -22.93 -8.07 -21.57
N SER A 27 -23.25 -9.36 -21.60
CA SER A 27 -23.23 -10.21 -20.42
C SER A 27 -21.78 -10.29 -19.94
N ILE A 28 -21.51 -9.63 -18.80
CA ILE A 28 -20.25 -9.80 -18.09
C ILE A 28 -20.27 -11.24 -17.56
N SER A 29 -19.77 -12.18 -18.36
CA SER A 29 -19.60 -13.56 -17.94
C SER A 29 -18.44 -13.62 -16.95
N VAL A 30 -18.79 -13.53 -15.67
CA VAL A 30 -17.84 -13.75 -14.58
C VAL A 30 -17.54 -15.24 -14.52
N ASP A 31 -16.31 -15.62 -14.85
CA ASP A 31 -15.84 -16.99 -14.71
C ASP A 31 -15.74 -17.32 -13.21
N SER A 32 -16.72 -18.08 -12.71
CA SER A 32 -16.83 -18.47 -11.31
C SER A 32 -15.61 -19.27 -10.83
N THR A 33 -14.96 -20.01 -11.73
CA THR A 33 -13.76 -20.79 -11.41
C THR A 33 -12.59 -19.86 -11.13
N VAL A 34 -12.41 -18.83 -11.96
CA VAL A 34 -11.37 -17.81 -11.75
C VAL A 34 -11.62 -17.04 -10.46
N VAL A 35 -12.86 -16.64 -10.21
CA VAL A 35 -13.22 -15.93 -8.97
C VAL A 35 -12.96 -16.79 -7.74
N ALA A 36 -13.34 -18.06 -7.77
CA ALA A 36 -13.09 -19.00 -6.67
C ALA A 36 -11.59 -19.21 -6.45
N ALA A 37 -10.81 -19.43 -7.52
CA ALA A 37 -9.37 -19.64 -7.43
C ALA A 37 -8.62 -18.39 -6.95
N LEU A 38 -9.00 -17.20 -7.41
CA LEU A 38 -8.43 -15.94 -6.94
C LEU A 38 -8.80 -15.70 -5.46
N SER A 39 -10.05 -15.94 -5.08
CA SER A 39 -10.49 -15.82 -3.69
C SER A 39 -9.72 -16.76 -2.78
N ALA A 40 -9.49 -18.00 -3.20
CA ALA A 40 -8.65 -18.95 -2.48
C ALA A 40 -7.20 -18.47 -2.36
N ALA A 41 -6.61 -17.93 -3.43
CA ALA A 41 -5.24 -17.39 -3.40
C ALA A 41 -5.12 -16.17 -2.46
N LEU A 42 -6.11 -15.27 -2.46
CA LEU A 42 -6.15 -14.14 -1.53
C LEU A 42 -6.37 -14.58 -0.07
N ALA A 43 -7.17 -15.64 0.14
CA ALA A 43 -7.30 -16.26 1.47
C ALA A 43 -5.96 -16.83 1.95
N VAL A 44 -5.14 -17.43 1.07
CA VAL A 44 -3.78 -17.86 1.41
C VAL A 44 -2.91 -16.68 1.84
N VAL A 45 -3.01 -15.53 1.18
CA VAL A 45 -2.33 -14.30 1.64
C VAL A 45 -2.76 -13.94 3.06
N ALA A 46 -4.07 -13.86 3.32
CA ALA A 46 -4.59 -13.52 4.65
C ALA A 46 -4.14 -14.52 5.73
N LEU A 47 -4.20 -15.82 5.43
CA LEU A 47 -3.76 -16.89 6.34
C LEU A 47 -2.27 -16.79 6.63
N ALA A 48 -1.44 -16.57 5.61
CA ALA A 48 0.01 -16.42 5.78
C ALA A 48 0.37 -15.22 6.68
N ARG A 49 -0.42 -14.15 6.67
CA ARG A 49 -0.22 -12.98 7.55
C ARG A 49 -0.80 -13.19 8.95
N SER A 50 -1.61 -14.23 9.16
CA SER A 50 -2.31 -14.50 10.42
C SER A 50 -1.76 -15.68 11.21
N ILE A 51 -0.61 -16.26 10.82
CA ILE A 51 0.01 -17.41 11.51
C ILE A 51 0.27 -17.11 13.01
N GLY A 52 0.56 -15.85 13.35
CA GLY A 52 0.79 -15.39 14.72
C GLY A 52 -0.46 -15.07 15.54
N LEU A 53 -1.67 -15.38 15.07
CA LEU A 53 -2.94 -14.89 15.65
C LEU A 53 -3.01 -14.99 17.18
N SER A 54 -2.69 -16.15 17.77
CA SER A 54 -2.76 -16.37 19.22
C SER A 54 -1.69 -15.63 20.03
N SER A 55 -0.57 -15.27 19.39
CA SER A 55 0.49 -14.48 20.03
C SER A 55 0.18 -12.97 20.01
N ILE A 56 -0.65 -12.54 19.06
CA ILE A 56 -1.04 -11.13 18.87
C ILE A 56 -2.33 -10.82 19.62
N LEU A 57 -3.35 -11.67 19.53
CA LEU A 57 -4.61 -11.50 20.25
C LEU A 57 -4.53 -12.26 21.57
N ARG A 58 -4.18 -11.54 22.64
CA ARG A 58 -3.92 -12.13 23.97
C ARG A 58 -4.73 -11.41 25.02
N ASP A 59 -5.50 -12.18 25.81
CA ASP A 59 -6.23 -11.66 26.97
C ASP A 59 -7.16 -10.47 26.62
N GLY A 60 -7.75 -10.49 25.42
CA GLY A 60 -8.60 -9.42 24.91
C GLY A 60 -7.84 -8.19 24.38
N LEU A 61 -6.51 -8.22 24.37
CA LEU A 61 -5.64 -7.15 23.90
C LEU A 61 -4.97 -7.51 22.57
N VAL A 62 -4.64 -6.48 21.78
CA VAL A 62 -3.76 -6.60 20.61
C VAL A 62 -2.33 -6.32 21.06
N VAL A 63 -1.45 -7.32 21.01
CA VAL A 63 -0.03 -7.24 21.34
C VAL A 63 0.76 -7.24 20.04
N SER A 64 1.31 -6.09 19.67
CA SER A 64 2.01 -5.95 18.40
C SER A 64 3.40 -6.59 18.42
N PRO A 65 3.89 -7.16 17.30
CA PRO A 65 5.23 -7.71 17.24
C PRO A 65 6.28 -6.62 17.05
N GLY A 66 7.42 -6.73 17.75
CA GLY A 66 8.52 -5.77 17.63
C GLY A 66 8.21 -4.42 18.28
N ASN A 67 9.03 -3.40 17.97
CA ASN A 67 8.94 -2.07 18.59
C ASN A 67 8.20 -1.05 17.72
N ASP A 68 8.48 -1.05 16.41
CA ASP A 68 7.96 -0.06 15.47
C ASP A 68 6.43 0.04 15.51
N PRO A 69 5.65 -1.06 15.61
CA PRO A 69 4.20 -0.93 15.71
C PRO A 69 3.70 -0.15 16.92
N TYR A 70 4.43 -0.17 18.04
CA TYR A 70 4.06 0.63 19.21
C TYR A 70 4.28 2.12 18.97
N TYR A 71 5.25 2.51 18.14
CA TYR A 71 5.42 3.90 17.71
C TYR A 71 4.20 4.38 16.89
N PHE A 72 3.71 3.56 15.96
CA PHE A 72 2.52 3.90 15.18
C PHE A 72 1.25 3.92 16.02
N ARG A 73 1.12 3.01 16.99
CA ARG A 73 -0.01 2.99 17.92
C ARG A 73 -0.01 4.18 18.88
N TYR A 74 1.17 4.60 19.34
CA TYR A 74 1.31 5.83 20.14
C TYR A 74 0.77 7.04 19.36
N PHE A 75 1.23 7.25 18.12
CA PHE A 75 0.71 8.35 17.33
C PHE A 75 -0.76 8.18 16.95
N GLN A 76 -1.23 6.96 16.71
CA GLN A 76 -2.65 6.70 16.52
C GLN A 76 -3.46 7.15 17.75
N SER A 77 -3.05 6.82 18.98
CA SER A 77 -3.74 7.27 20.19
C SER A 77 -3.67 8.79 20.39
N GLU A 78 -2.51 9.41 20.12
CA GLU A 78 -2.35 10.86 20.24
C GLU A 78 -3.23 11.61 19.24
N LEU A 79 -3.34 11.11 18.00
CA LEU A 79 -4.16 11.72 16.96
C LEU A 79 -5.65 11.55 17.25
N LEU A 80 -6.07 10.38 17.74
CA LEU A 80 -7.45 10.15 18.20
C LEU A 80 -7.82 11.07 19.37
N ALA A 81 -6.90 11.32 20.31
CA ALA A 81 -7.15 12.21 21.43
C ALA A 81 -7.27 13.69 21.03
N GLN A 82 -6.71 14.06 19.87
CA GLN A 82 -6.72 15.41 19.32
C GLN A 82 -7.86 15.66 18.33
N SER A 83 -8.46 14.60 17.78
CA SER A 83 -9.42 14.69 16.69
C SER A 83 -10.86 14.78 17.19
N ASP A 84 -11.69 15.52 16.45
CA ASP A 84 -13.15 15.54 16.63
C ASP A 84 -13.87 14.45 15.79
N GLY A 85 -13.14 13.45 15.28
CA GLY A 85 -13.67 12.28 14.57
C GLY A 85 -13.18 12.15 13.11
N ALA A 86 -13.64 11.11 12.42
CA ALA A 86 -13.19 10.74 11.06
C ALA A 86 -13.34 11.84 9.98
N ALA A 87 -14.21 12.82 10.20
CA ALA A 87 -14.48 13.92 9.26
C ALA A 87 -13.65 15.19 9.55
N ASP A 88 -12.77 15.16 10.56
CA ASP A 88 -11.91 16.28 10.92
C ASP A 88 -10.77 16.44 9.90
N LEU A 89 -11.04 17.17 8.83
CA LEU A 89 -10.06 17.46 7.78
C LEU A 89 -8.89 18.31 8.29
N GLY A 90 -9.02 18.98 9.44
CA GLY A 90 -7.94 19.73 10.08
C GLY A 90 -6.78 18.82 10.51
N MET A 91 -7.09 17.57 10.86
CA MET A 91 -6.09 16.60 11.31
C MET A 91 -5.02 16.28 10.27
N PHE A 92 -5.28 16.45 8.97
CA PHE A 92 -4.22 16.23 7.97
C PHE A 92 -3.03 17.18 8.14
N ALA A 93 -3.27 18.42 8.61
CA ALA A 93 -2.19 19.35 8.94
C ALA A 93 -1.44 18.89 10.21
N THR A 94 -2.17 18.53 11.26
CA THR A 94 -1.63 18.02 12.53
C THR A 94 -0.77 16.78 12.33
N VAL A 95 -1.23 15.81 11.54
CA VAL A 95 -0.49 14.59 11.21
C VAL A 95 0.82 14.93 10.51
N GLY A 96 0.78 15.83 9.52
CA GLY A 96 1.97 16.26 8.80
C GLY A 96 3.03 16.87 9.70
N GLU A 97 2.61 17.74 10.63
CA GLU A 97 3.51 18.42 11.57
C GLU A 97 4.12 17.45 12.60
N GLN A 98 3.32 16.56 13.17
CA GLN A 98 3.74 15.73 14.31
C GLN A 98 4.50 14.47 13.91
N THR A 99 4.27 13.94 12.70
CA THR A 99 4.77 12.60 12.31
C THR A 99 5.87 12.62 11.26
N GLY A 100 6.12 13.78 10.65
CA GLY A 100 7.30 14.04 9.82
C GLY A 100 7.39 13.14 8.58
N ALA A 101 8.25 12.12 8.61
CA ALA A 101 8.69 11.39 7.42
C ALA A 101 7.70 10.35 6.87
N ARG A 102 6.57 10.08 7.56
CA ARG A 102 5.62 9.02 7.19
C ARG A 102 4.15 9.42 7.38
N PRO A 103 3.74 10.63 6.98
CA PRO A 103 2.47 11.21 7.42
C PRO A 103 1.25 10.46 6.87
N LEU A 104 1.35 9.83 5.69
CA LEU A 104 0.23 9.07 5.15
C LEU A 104 -0.11 7.84 6.00
N ALA A 105 0.90 7.11 6.47
CA ALA A 105 0.67 5.92 7.28
C ALA A 105 -0.04 6.27 8.60
N HIS A 106 0.37 7.36 9.25
CA HIS A 106 -0.29 7.85 10.45
C HIS A 106 -1.70 8.38 10.18
N ALA A 107 -1.90 9.12 9.09
CA ALA A 107 -3.22 9.62 8.70
C ALA A 107 -4.20 8.47 8.45
N LEU A 108 -3.80 7.44 7.72
CA LEU A 108 -4.64 6.27 7.45
C LEU A 108 -4.93 5.48 8.73
N ASN A 109 -3.94 5.31 9.61
CA ASN A 109 -4.13 4.61 10.88
C ASN A 109 -5.11 5.34 11.81
N TRP A 110 -5.03 6.68 11.88
CA TRP A 110 -5.98 7.49 12.63
C TRP A 110 -7.37 7.42 12.00
N TRP A 111 -7.48 7.74 10.71
CA TRP A 111 -8.77 7.82 10.02
C TRP A 111 -9.53 6.50 10.07
N LEU A 112 -8.85 5.37 9.86
CA LEU A 112 -9.48 4.06 10.00
C LEU A 112 -9.85 3.75 11.45
N ALA A 113 -9.07 4.21 12.43
CA ALA A 113 -9.35 3.93 13.84
C ALA A 113 -10.57 4.69 14.35
N GLU A 114 -10.83 5.89 13.84
CA GLU A 114 -12.09 6.61 14.07
C GLU A 114 -13.31 5.82 13.56
N LEU A 115 -13.14 5.04 12.47
CA LEU A 115 -14.24 4.30 11.85
C LEU A 115 -14.51 2.95 12.53
N VAL A 116 -13.47 2.21 12.91
CA VAL A 116 -13.61 0.79 13.35
C VAL A 116 -12.90 0.47 14.66
N GLY A 117 -12.26 1.46 15.29
CA GLY A 117 -11.53 1.34 16.54
C GLY A 117 -10.02 1.09 16.37
N PRO A 118 -9.18 1.62 17.27
CA PRO A 118 -7.71 1.57 17.14
C PRO A 118 -7.15 0.15 17.18
N ASP A 119 -7.65 -0.73 18.05
CA ASP A 119 -7.17 -2.10 18.16
C ASP A 119 -7.52 -2.94 16.92
N THR A 120 -8.69 -2.72 16.33
CA THR A 120 -9.10 -3.35 15.06
C THR A 120 -8.11 -2.98 13.95
N VAL A 121 -7.80 -1.70 13.82
CA VAL A 121 -6.84 -1.21 12.81
C VAL A 121 -5.43 -1.74 13.08
N ALA A 122 -4.98 -1.67 14.34
CA ALA A 122 -3.66 -2.15 14.72
C ALA A 122 -3.46 -3.64 14.42
N ALA A 123 -4.51 -4.45 14.60
CA ALA A 123 -4.47 -5.87 14.26
C ALA A 123 -4.55 -6.10 12.75
N TRP A 124 -5.57 -5.55 12.08
CA TRP A 124 -6.01 -6.05 10.77
C TRP A 124 -5.61 -5.19 9.57
N ALA A 125 -5.28 -3.91 9.74
CA ALA A 125 -4.91 -3.06 8.62
C ALA A 125 -3.72 -3.60 7.79
N PRO A 126 -2.64 -4.15 8.39
CA PRO A 126 -1.56 -4.77 7.63
C PRO A 126 -2.02 -5.94 6.75
N VAL A 127 -2.91 -6.78 7.28
CA VAL A 127 -3.45 -7.96 6.58
C VAL A 127 -4.33 -7.52 5.40
N LEU A 128 -5.22 -6.55 5.62
CA LEU A 128 -6.10 -6.03 4.57
C LEU A 128 -5.29 -5.36 3.46
N ALA A 129 -4.29 -4.54 3.81
CA ALA A 129 -3.40 -3.94 2.83
C ALA A 129 -2.65 -4.99 1.99
N ALA A 130 -2.18 -6.08 2.62
CA ALA A 130 -1.52 -7.17 1.91
C ALA A 130 -2.47 -7.93 0.97
N VAL A 131 -3.73 -8.14 1.37
CA VAL A 131 -4.75 -8.79 0.51
C VAL A 131 -5.08 -7.91 -0.69
N ILE A 132 -5.28 -6.60 -0.49
CA ILE A 132 -5.51 -5.64 -1.57
C ILE A 132 -4.30 -5.62 -2.51
N LEU A 133 -3.08 -5.59 -1.98
CA LEU A 133 -1.87 -5.68 -2.78
C LEU A 133 -1.79 -7.00 -3.55
N GLY A 134 -2.23 -8.13 -2.97
CA GLY A 134 -2.35 -9.40 -3.68
C GLY A 134 -3.27 -9.30 -4.91
N ALA A 135 -4.41 -8.61 -4.78
CA ALA A 135 -5.29 -8.35 -5.92
C ALA A 135 -4.62 -7.44 -6.98
N VAL A 136 -3.86 -6.43 -6.55
CA VAL A 136 -3.06 -5.58 -7.46
C VAL A 136 -2.00 -6.40 -8.20
N VAL A 137 -1.30 -7.33 -7.51
CA VAL A 137 -0.33 -8.25 -8.12
C VAL A 137 -1.00 -9.14 -9.17
N TYR A 138 -2.20 -9.67 -8.88
CA TYR A 138 -2.98 -10.41 -9.88
C TYR A 138 -3.23 -9.56 -11.13
N LEU A 139 -3.70 -8.32 -10.95
CA LEU A 139 -3.99 -7.41 -12.08
C LEU A 139 -2.73 -7.12 -12.90
N ILE A 140 -1.60 -6.83 -12.25
CA ILE A 140 -0.31 -6.60 -12.94
C ILE A 140 0.08 -7.84 -13.76
N ALA A 141 0.04 -9.02 -13.16
CA ALA A 141 0.45 -10.25 -13.81
C ALA A 141 -0.46 -10.61 -15.00
N VAL A 142 -1.78 -10.45 -14.86
CA VAL A 142 -2.74 -10.67 -15.95
C VAL A 142 -2.54 -9.66 -17.06
N GLU A 143 -2.34 -8.38 -16.73
CA GLU A 143 -2.08 -7.34 -17.73
C GLU A 143 -0.80 -7.64 -18.51
N LEU A 144 0.26 -8.09 -17.82
CA LEU A 144 1.54 -8.38 -18.47
C LEU A 144 1.53 -9.63 -19.33
N THR A 145 0.73 -10.65 -18.98
CA THR A 145 0.81 -11.98 -19.60
C THR A 145 -0.43 -12.41 -20.38
N ALA A 146 -1.54 -11.68 -20.23
CA ALA A 146 -2.87 -12.07 -20.69
C ALA A 146 -3.35 -13.44 -20.16
N ASP A 147 -2.73 -13.98 -19.11
CA ASP A 147 -3.08 -15.28 -18.52
C ASP A 147 -3.45 -15.18 -17.03
N ARG A 148 -4.72 -15.53 -16.75
CA ARG A 148 -5.29 -15.55 -15.39
C ARG A 148 -4.62 -16.58 -14.48
N ARG A 149 -4.10 -17.67 -15.02
CA ARG A 149 -3.39 -18.72 -14.26
C ARG A 149 -2.07 -18.20 -13.73
N ILE A 150 -1.33 -17.45 -14.55
CA ILE A 150 -0.10 -16.77 -14.12
C ILE A 150 -0.43 -15.71 -13.07
N GLY A 151 -1.53 -14.98 -13.24
CA GLY A 151 -2.04 -14.07 -12.22
C GLY A 151 -2.25 -14.73 -10.87
N ILE A 152 -2.99 -15.84 -10.82
CA ILE A 152 -3.24 -16.59 -9.58
C ILE A 152 -1.93 -17.13 -8.97
N ALA A 153 -1.04 -17.68 -9.81
CA ALA A 153 0.26 -18.17 -9.36
C ALA A 153 1.12 -17.04 -8.75
N ALA A 154 1.10 -15.85 -9.35
CA ALA A 154 1.81 -14.68 -8.84
C ALA A 154 1.30 -14.25 -7.45
N VAL A 155 -0.01 -14.30 -7.20
CA VAL A 155 -0.60 -14.03 -5.87
C VAL A 155 -0.13 -15.04 -4.84
N LEU A 156 -0.09 -16.34 -5.19
CA LEU A 156 0.38 -17.38 -4.28
C LEU A 156 1.87 -17.19 -3.93
N LEU A 157 2.72 -16.93 -4.93
CA LEU A 157 4.14 -16.65 -4.70
C LEU A 157 4.33 -15.40 -3.83
N PHE A 158 3.61 -14.32 -4.12
CA PHE A 158 3.60 -13.11 -3.30
C PHE A 158 3.14 -13.37 -1.85
N GLY A 159 2.07 -14.15 -1.69
CA GLY A 159 1.54 -14.55 -0.39
C GLY A 159 2.56 -15.32 0.45
N LEU A 160 3.46 -16.06 -0.19
CA LEU A 160 4.47 -16.87 0.51
C LEU A 160 5.84 -16.19 0.64
N THR A 161 6.04 -15.00 0.07
CA THR A 161 7.29 -14.23 0.19
C THR A 161 7.58 -13.86 1.66
N PRO A 162 8.61 -14.44 2.31
CA PRO A 162 8.77 -14.37 3.76
C PRO A 162 8.97 -12.95 4.30
N ILE A 163 9.83 -12.15 3.65
CA ILE A 163 10.12 -10.78 4.10
C ILE A 163 8.86 -9.92 4.07
N HIS A 164 8.10 -10.00 2.97
CA HIS A 164 6.83 -9.28 2.88
C HIS A 164 5.82 -9.78 3.91
N ALA A 165 5.73 -11.09 4.14
CA ALA A 165 4.85 -11.67 5.15
C ALA A 165 5.14 -11.10 6.54
N THR A 166 6.42 -11.02 6.93
CA THR A 166 6.80 -10.49 8.25
C THR A 166 6.50 -9.00 8.44
N LEU A 167 6.61 -8.19 7.38
CA LEU A 167 6.38 -6.74 7.43
C LEU A 167 4.89 -6.36 7.26
N THR A 168 4.04 -7.33 6.95
CA THR A 168 2.59 -7.13 6.77
C THR A 168 1.75 -8.11 7.60
N GLN A 169 2.37 -8.78 8.56
CA GLN A 169 1.68 -9.72 9.45
C GLN A 169 0.68 -9.00 10.36
N LEU A 170 -0.28 -9.77 10.87
CA LEU A 170 -1.25 -9.32 11.86
C LEU A 170 -0.55 -8.61 13.04
N GLY A 171 -1.09 -7.46 13.44
CA GLY A 171 -0.56 -6.68 14.56
C GLY A 171 0.67 -5.82 14.23
N PHE A 172 1.29 -5.99 13.06
CA PHE A 172 2.46 -5.21 12.63
C PHE A 172 2.05 -3.90 11.95
N LEU A 173 1.41 -3.02 12.74
CA LEU A 173 0.95 -1.71 12.27
C LEU A 173 2.14 -0.79 12.01
N ASP A 174 2.50 -0.60 10.75
CA ASP A 174 3.66 0.21 10.35
C ASP A 174 3.38 0.92 9.01
N HIS A 175 4.34 1.67 8.48
CA HIS A 175 4.28 2.25 7.14
C HIS A 175 4.42 1.20 6.02
N ASN A 176 5.07 0.08 6.30
CA ASN A 176 5.37 -0.95 5.31
C ASN A 176 4.14 -1.40 4.50
N PRO A 177 2.99 -1.80 5.09
CA PRO A 177 1.83 -2.25 4.31
C PRO A 177 1.33 -1.20 3.31
N TYR A 178 1.31 0.07 3.71
CA TYR A 178 0.88 1.18 2.85
C TYR A 178 1.90 1.47 1.74
N GLN A 179 3.19 1.46 2.07
CA GLN A 179 4.24 1.64 1.08
C GLN A 179 4.16 0.59 -0.03
N HIS A 180 4.09 -0.69 0.34
CA HIS A 180 4.01 -1.77 -0.66
C HIS A 180 2.74 -1.69 -1.49
N LEU A 181 1.60 -1.36 -0.86
CA LEU A 181 0.33 -1.18 -1.56
C LEU A 181 0.41 -0.07 -2.62
N TRP A 182 0.86 1.13 -2.22
CA TRP A 182 0.94 2.27 -3.15
C TRP A 182 1.99 2.08 -4.24
N LEU A 183 3.10 1.38 -3.94
CA LEU A 183 4.05 0.96 -4.98
C LEU A 183 3.43 -0.03 -5.97
N GLY A 184 2.60 -0.95 -5.49
CA GLY A 184 1.83 -1.85 -6.35
C GLY A 184 0.87 -1.08 -7.27
N VAL A 185 0.10 -0.14 -6.70
CA VAL A 185 -0.86 0.68 -7.47
C VAL A 185 -0.13 1.56 -8.50
N LEU A 186 0.99 2.16 -8.12
CA LEU A 186 1.86 2.92 -9.03
C LEU A 186 2.32 2.05 -10.18
N THR A 187 2.80 0.83 -9.89
CA THR A 187 3.26 -0.12 -10.90
C THR A 187 2.13 -0.54 -11.82
N LEU A 188 0.96 -0.88 -11.28
CA LEU A 188 -0.23 -1.24 -12.05
C LEU A 188 -0.64 -0.11 -13.01
N ALA A 189 -0.68 1.13 -12.53
CA ALA A 189 -1.01 2.27 -13.38
C ALA A 189 0.00 2.46 -14.52
N LEU A 190 1.31 2.33 -14.25
CA LEU A 190 2.34 2.39 -15.29
C LEU A 190 2.24 1.24 -16.30
N VAL A 191 2.01 0.01 -15.83
CA VAL A 191 1.83 -1.17 -16.68
C VAL A 191 0.62 -1.01 -17.60
N TRP A 192 -0.51 -0.55 -17.06
CA TRP A 192 -1.72 -0.32 -17.83
C TRP A 192 -1.52 0.79 -18.88
N LEU A 193 -0.89 1.91 -18.49
CA LEU A 193 -0.55 2.99 -19.43
C LEU A 193 0.49 2.53 -20.48
N ALA A 194 1.27 1.51 -20.17
CA ALA A 194 2.20 0.90 -21.12
C ALA A 194 1.47 0.09 -22.21
N ASP A 195 0.29 -0.47 -21.93
CA ASP A 195 -0.42 -1.42 -22.79
C ASP A 195 -0.84 -0.80 -24.13
N ASP A 196 -1.05 0.51 -24.18
CA ASP A 196 -1.24 1.27 -25.42
C ASP A 196 -0.13 1.04 -26.46
N LEU A 197 1.13 0.81 -26.03
CA LEU A 197 2.18 0.47 -26.99
C LEU A 197 1.93 -0.88 -27.63
N ARG A 198 1.45 -1.87 -26.88
CA ARG A 198 1.13 -3.19 -27.43
C ARG A 198 -0.02 -3.09 -28.43
N ASP A 199 -1.02 -2.29 -28.12
CA ASP A 199 -2.13 -1.99 -29.03
C ASP A 199 -1.65 -1.29 -30.30
N ARG A 200 -0.81 -0.27 -30.18
CA ARG A 200 -0.20 0.42 -31.33
C ARG A 200 0.63 -0.53 -32.20
N LEU A 201 1.40 -1.42 -31.57
CA LEU A 201 2.20 -2.43 -32.29
C LEU A 201 1.34 -3.42 -33.08
N LYS A 202 0.08 -3.66 -32.67
CA LYS A 202 -0.82 -4.58 -33.36
C LYS A 202 -1.68 -3.89 -34.43
N ALA A 203 -2.02 -2.61 -34.26
CA ALA A 203 -3.10 -1.97 -35.01
C ALA A 203 -2.71 -0.64 -35.70
N ASP A 204 -1.42 -0.31 -35.82
CA ASP A 204 -0.89 0.90 -36.48
C ASP A 204 -1.60 2.20 -36.04
N ARG A 205 -1.89 2.32 -34.74
CA ARG A 205 -2.59 3.49 -34.18
C ARG A 205 -1.63 4.65 -33.95
N SER A 206 -2.08 5.87 -34.23
CA SER A 206 -1.31 7.10 -33.94
C SER A 206 -1.05 7.27 -32.44
N GLY A 207 0.09 7.87 -32.06
CA GLY A 207 0.41 8.18 -30.66
C GLY A 207 -0.59 9.09 -29.95
N LEU A 208 -1.42 9.84 -30.71
CA LEU A 208 -2.49 10.69 -30.17
C LEU A 208 -3.72 9.89 -29.72
N ALA A 209 -3.88 8.64 -30.16
CA ALA A 209 -5.02 7.81 -29.78
C ALA A 209 -5.07 7.60 -28.25
N HIS A 210 -3.91 7.39 -27.63
CA HIS A 210 -3.81 7.22 -26.19
C HIS A 210 -4.26 8.46 -25.42
N ALA A 211 -3.84 9.64 -25.86
CA ALA A 211 -4.18 10.91 -25.25
C ALA A 211 -5.66 11.29 -25.43
N ARG A 212 -6.33 10.78 -26.46
CA ARG A 212 -7.77 10.99 -26.71
C ARG A 212 -8.67 10.01 -25.94
N ASN A 213 -8.10 8.94 -25.38
CA ASN A 213 -8.87 7.95 -24.64
C ASN A 213 -9.13 8.45 -23.20
N PRO A 214 -10.41 8.68 -22.80
CA PRO A 214 -10.73 9.12 -21.44
C PRO A 214 -10.30 8.12 -20.37
N ARG A 215 -10.26 6.82 -20.70
CA ARG A 215 -9.79 5.77 -19.79
C ARG A 215 -8.32 5.94 -19.41
N SER A 216 -7.50 6.42 -20.35
CA SER A 216 -6.08 6.70 -20.08
C SER A 216 -5.90 7.81 -19.06
N TRP A 217 -6.76 8.83 -19.10
CA TRP A 217 -6.74 9.92 -18.12
C TRP A 217 -7.29 9.49 -16.76
N ALA A 218 -8.26 8.58 -16.71
CA ALA A 218 -8.69 7.96 -15.45
C ALA A 218 -7.54 7.19 -14.78
N VAL A 219 -6.77 6.41 -15.55
CA VAL A 219 -5.60 5.70 -15.03
C VAL A 219 -4.45 6.67 -14.72
N ALA A 220 -4.30 7.77 -15.45
CA ALA A 220 -3.39 8.85 -15.07
C ALA A 220 -3.77 9.49 -13.73
N GLY A 221 -5.06 9.62 -13.42
CA GLY A 221 -5.54 10.04 -12.11
C GLY A 221 -5.15 9.06 -11.00
N LEU A 222 -5.28 7.75 -11.26
CA LEU A 222 -4.79 6.71 -10.34
C LEU A 222 -3.27 6.81 -10.12
N LEU A 223 -2.51 7.03 -11.19
CA LEU A 223 -1.06 7.26 -11.12
C LEU A 223 -0.73 8.50 -10.27
N ALA A 224 -1.46 9.61 -10.46
CA ALA A 224 -1.27 10.83 -9.67
C ALA A 224 -1.49 10.58 -8.18
N GLY A 225 -2.56 9.89 -7.81
CA GLY A 225 -2.83 9.48 -6.43
C GLY A 225 -1.73 8.58 -5.87
N ALA A 226 -1.28 7.58 -6.65
CA ALA A 226 -0.24 6.66 -6.22
C ALA A 226 1.12 7.34 -6.04
N VAL A 227 1.49 8.29 -6.90
CA VAL A 227 2.70 9.11 -6.76
C VAL A 227 2.64 9.94 -5.49
N ALA A 228 1.54 10.66 -5.28
CA ALA A 228 1.35 11.49 -4.09
C ALA A 228 1.39 10.65 -2.80
N ALA A 229 0.70 9.51 -2.80
CA ALA A 229 0.66 8.60 -1.67
C ALA A 229 2.03 7.97 -1.40
N THR A 230 2.72 7.49 -2.43
CA THR A 230 4.07 6.91 -2.29
C THR A 230 5.02 7.92 -1.68
N ALA A 231 5.00 9.18 -2.13
CA ALA A 231 5.85 10.25 -1.58
C ALA A 231 5.65 10.49 -0.07
N HIS A 232 4.48 10.16 0.48
CA HIS A 232 4.13 10.37 1.90
C HIS A 232 4.06 9.08 2.72
N ALA A 233 4.19 7.92 2.09
CA ALA A 233 4.15 6.63 2.76
C ALA A 233 5.45 6.33 3.51
N TRP A 234 6.60 6.81 3.01
CA TRP A 234 7.91 6.47 3.56
C TRP A 234 8.95 7.57 3.32
N GLY A 235 9.86 7.78 4.29
CA GLY A 235 10.91 8.79 4.17
C GLY A 235 11.91 8.51 3.04
N GLY A 236 12.11 7.24 2.66
CA GLY A 236 12.96 6.83 1.53
C GLY A 236 12.25 6.84 0.18
N SER A 237 10.99 7.27 0.11
CA SER A 237 10.19 7.27 -1.13
C SER A 237 10.79 8.01 -2.33
N PRO A 238 11.66 9.04 -2.20
CA PRO A 238 12.35 9.60 -3.36
C PRO A 238 13.09 8.54 -4.21
N LEU A 239 13.65 7.49 -3.58
CA LEU A 239 14.35 6.42 -4.29
C LEU A 239 13.41 5.58 -5.17
N THR A 240 12.12 5.53 -4.85
CA THR A 240 11.12 4.75 -5.61
C THR A 240 10.82 5.37 -6.97
N PHE A 241 11.13 6.65 -7.18
CA PHE A 241 10.93 7.33 -8.46
C PHE A 241 12.10 7.14 -9.44
N VAL A 242 13.25 6.63 -8.98
CA VAL A 242 14.38 6.29 -9.87
C VAL A 242 13.98 5.24 -10.92
N PRO A 243 13.39 4.08 -10.57
CA PRO A 243 12.93 3.12 -11.57
C PRO A 243 11.80 3.67 -12.46
N VAL A 244 10.96 4.58 -11.95
CA VAL A 244 9.91 5.24 -12.76
C VAL A 244 10.54 6.13 -13.84
N ALA A 245 11.55 6.93 -13.47
CA ALA A 245 12.29 7.76 -14.41
C ALA A 245 13.02 6.90 -15.46
N ALA A 246 13.66 5.81 -15.03
CA ALA A 246 14.31 4.87 -15.93
C ALA A 246 13.31 4.24 -16.92
N TYR A 247 12.14 3.81 -16.45
CA TYR A 247 11.07 3.29 -17.29
C TYR A 247 10.64 4.29 -18.36
N LEU A 248 10.37 5.55 -18.00
CA LEU A 248 9.96 6.59 -18.95
C LEU A 248 11.04 6.92 -19.96
N ALA A 249 12.32 6.93 -19.56
CA ALA A 249 13.43 7.15 -20.47
C ALA A 249 13.53 6.02 -21.52
N VAL A 250 13.44 4.77 -21.07
CA VAL A 250 13.42 3.59 -21.97
C VAL A 250 12.21 3.64 -22.90
N ARG A 251 11.04 4.01 -22.36
CA ARG A 251 9.79 4.14 -23.12
C ARG A 251 9.89 5.23 -24.20
N ALA A 252 10.39 6.41 -23.86
CA ALA A 252 10.57 7.49 -24.81
C ALA A 252 11.56 7.10 -25.93
N LEU A 253 12.66 6.43 -25.58
CA LEU A 253 13.60 5.91 -26.58
C LEU A 253 12.95 4.87 -27.50
N ALA A 254 12.09 4.01 -26.94
CA ALA A 254 11.35 3.00 -27.70
C ALA A 254 10.33 3.62 -28.68
N ASP A 255 9.68 4.72 -28.30
CA ASP A 255 8.78 5.48 -29.18
C ASP A 255 9.58 6.19 -30.31
N VAL A 256 10.69 6.87 -29.97
CA VAL A 256 11.56 7.56 -30.95
C VAL A 256 12.14 6.60 -31.97
N ARG A 257 12.63 5.44 -31.55
CA ARG A 257 13.15 4.39 -32.46
C ARG A 257 12.11 3.88 -33.45
N ARG A 258 10.83 4.09 -33.18
CA ARG A 258 9.69 3.68 -34.02
C ARG A 258 9.08 4.85 -34.80
N GLY A 259 9.71 6.02 -34.79
CA GLY A 259 9.18 7.21 -35.45
C GLY A 259 7.91 7.77 -34.80
N VAL A 260 7.59 7.38 -33.56
CA VAL A 260 6.44 7.90 -32.82
C VAL A 260 6.91 9.07 -31.96
N SER A 261 6.15 10.17 -32.00
CA SER A 261 6.40 11.29 -31.09
C SER A 261 6.13 10.86 -29.64
N ALA A 262 7.18 10.83 -28.82
CA ALA A 262 7.15 10.31 -27.46
C ALA A 262 6.25 11.15 -26.52
N LEU A 263 6.17 12.47 -26.71
CA LEU A 263 5.37 13.35 -25.85
C LEU A 263 3.86 13.04 -25.90
N PRO A 264 3.18 13.09 -27.06
CA PRO A 264 1.75 12.78 -27.12
C PRO A 264 1.46 11.31 -26.77
N ALA A 265 2.36 10.39 -27.11
CA ALA A 265 2.22 8.97 -26.80
C ALA A 265 2.25 8.67 -25.30
N ASN A 266 2.95 9.50 -24.51
CA ASN A 266 3.07 9.34 -23.05
C ASN A 266 2.34 10.45 -22.28
N ALA A 267 1.51 11.26 -22.94
CA ALA A 267 0.88 12.42 -22.32
C ALA A 267 0.05 12.08 -21.07
N PRO A 268 -0.77 11.00 -21.02
CA PRO A 268 -1.46 10.61 -19.79
C PRO A 268 -0.50 10.24 -18.66
N ALA A 269 0.56 9.47 -18.94
CA ALA A 269 1.55 9.10 -17.92
C ALA A 269 2.28 10.34 -17.36
N LEU A 270 2.73 11.23 -18.24
CA LEU A 270 3.38 12.49 -17.85
C LEU A 270 2.42 13.40 -17.07
N GLY A 271 1.16 13.50 -17.50
CA GLY A 271 0.12 14.25 -16.80
C GLY A 271 -0.15 13.70 -15.40
N GLY A 272 -0.27 12.38 -15.26
CA GLY A 272 -0.43 11.72 -13.96
C GLY A 272 0.76 11.94 -13.03
N LEU A 273 1.99 11.83 -13.54
CA LEU A 273 3.21 12.10 -12.76
C LEU A 273 3.31 13.56 -12.32
N ALA A 274 3.06 14.50 -13.23
CA ALA A 274 3.09 15.94 -12.93
C ALA A 274 2.02 16.31 -11.90
N ALA A 275 0.79 15.82 -12.07
CA ALA A 275 -0.30 16.02 -11.12
C ALA A 275 0.04 15.40 -9.75
N GLY A 276 0.56 14.17 -9.72
CA GLY A 276 0.97 13.51 -8.49
C GLY A 276 2.10 14.22 -7.75
N ALA A 277 3.10 14.72 -8.48
CA ALA A 277 4.17 15.55 -7.91
C ALA A 277 3.63 16.88 -7.36
N GLY A 278 2.69 17.52 -8.08
CA GLY A 278 1.98 18.71 -7.61
C GLY A 278 1.20 18.44 -6.31
N LEU A 279 0.44 17.35 -6.25
CA LEU A 279 -0.26 16.92 -5.04
C LEU A 279 0.73 16.69 -3.90
N ALA A 280 1.83 15.97 -4.16
CA ALA A 280 2.81 15.66 -3.14
C ALA A 280 3.47 16.93 -2.54
N THR A 281 3.87 17.87 -3.39
CA THR A 281 4.51 19.12 -2.95
C THR A 281 3.52 20.07 -2.27
N SER A 282 2.26 20.10 -2.70
CA SER A 282 1.22 20.91 -2.08
C SER A 282 0.94 20.53 -0.62
N SER A 283 1.12 19.24 -0.28
CA SER A 283 1.01 18.73 1.09
C SER A 283 2.21 19.13 1.97
N ILE A 284 3.39 19.36 1.38
CA ILE A 284 4.62 19.74 2.07
C ILE A 284 4.71 21.27 2.27
N ALA A 285 4.16 22.07 1.35
CA ALA A 285 4.30 23.54 1.34
C ALA A 285 3.72 24.27 2.58
N LYS A 286 3.04 23.57 3.49
CA LYS A 286 2.56 24.09 4.77
C LYS A 286 3.42 23.70 5.98
N ILE A 287 4.46 22.88 5.79
CA ILE A 287 5.38 22.49 6.87
C ILE A 287 6.58 23.44 6.81
N PRO A 288 6.71 24.43 7.70
CA PRO A 288 7.95 25.17 7.79
C PRO A 288 9.05 24.17 8.14
N PHE A 289 9.96 23.92 7.19
CA PHE A 289 11.16 23.11 7.36
C PHE A 289 12.11 23.83 8.32
N SER A 290 11.72 23.88 9.59
CA SER A 290 12.58 24.26 10.68
C SER A 290 13.36 23.00 11.02
N LEU A 291 14.62 22.94 10.59
CA LEU A 291 15.62 21.99 11.05
C LEU A 291 15.69 22.04 12.59
N ARG A 292 14.82 21.29 13.27
CA ARG A 292 14.91 21.00 14.70
C ARG A 292 15.32 19.55 14.82
N LEU A 293 16.63 19.32 14.79
CA LEU A 293 17.19 18.07 15.30
C LEU A 293 16.75 17.94 16.78
N PRO A 294 15.96 16.92 17.17
CA PRO A 294 15.60 16.72 18.56
C PRO A 294 16.65 15.79 19.18
N PHE A 295 17.84 16.32 19.43
CA PHE A 295 18.76 15.75 20.41
C PHE A 295 19.36 16.88 21.24
N ASP A 296 18.48 17.68 21.83
CA ASP A 296 18.87 18.48 22.99
C ASP A 296 18.72 17.59 24.23
N THR A 297 19.80 16.87 24.56
CA THR A 297 19.96 16.18 25.83
C THR A 297 20.10 17.20 26.96
N ALA A 298 19.02 17.90 27.28
CA ALA A 298 18.96 18.89 28.35
C ALA A 298 18.15 18.35 29.54
N ARG A 299 18.84 17.57 30.37
CA ARG A 299 18.69 17.47 31.85
C ARG A 299 17.26 17.45 32.42
N SER A 300 16.72 16.26 32.60
CA SER A 300 15.95 15.94 33.82
C SER A 300 16.88 15.24 34.81
N ARG A 301 17.50 16.01 35.71
CA ARG A 301 18.10 15.43 36.93
C ARG A 301 16.95 14.87 37.77
N PRO A 302 16.98 13.59 38.19
CA PRO A 302 16.03 13.13 39.20
C PRO A 302 16.28 13.89 40.51
N PRO A 303 15.24 14.21 41.30
CA PRO A 303 15.40 14.83 42.61
C PRO A 303 16.28 13.94 43.50
N LYS A 304 17.37 14.52 44.02
CA LYS A 304 18.28 13.90 44.99
C LYS A 304 17.64 13.81 46.37
N THR A 305 16.55 13.07 46.53
CA THR A 305 15.92 12.84 47.84
C THR A 305 15.15 11.52 47.86
N ALA A 306 15.77 10.40 47.45
CA ALA A 306 15.18 9.06 47.69
C ALA A 306 16.19 7.90 47.69
N ILE A 307 17.47 8.14 47.98
CA ILE A 307 18.46 7.05 48.15
C ILE A 307 19.29 7.33 49.40
N ARG A 308 18.65 7.27 50.56
CA ARG A 308 19.34 7.23 51.85
C ARG A 308 18.61 6.35 52.87
N THR A 309 18.17 5.16 52.47
CA THR A 309 17.65 4.15 53.42
C THR A 309 17.95 2.69 53.06
N SER A 310 18.55 2.35 51.91
CA SER A 310 18.87 0.94 51.58
C SER A 310 20.31 0.51 51.85
N LYS A 311 21.19 1.42 52.32
CA LYS A 311 22.60 1.10 52.65
C LYS A 311 22.86 0.71 54.12
N LEU A 312 21.86 0.79 55.00
CA LEU A 312 21.99 0.42 56.42
C LEU A 312 21.33 -0.93 56.78
N ALA A 313 20.62 -1.57 55.85
CA ALA A 313 19.96 -2.85 56.07
C ALA A 313 20.77 -4.08 55.58
N ARG A 314 22.00 -3.89 55.08
CA ARG A 314 22.84 -4.97 54.51
C ARG A 314 24.13 -5.25 55.28
N GLN A 315 24.23 -4.78 56.53
CA GLN A 315 25.43 -4.94 57.37
C GLN A 315 25.23 -5.70 58.68
N ARG A 316 24.10 -6.38 58.88
CA ARG A 316 23.93 -7.33 59.99
C ARG A 316 23.17 -8.56 59.52
N ALA A 317 23.90 -9.60 59.14
CA ALA A 317 23.62 -11.02 59.41
C ALA A 317 24.46 -11.92 58.49
N GLU A 318 25.70 -12.20 58.89
CA GLU A 318 26.24 -13.56 58.79
C GLU A 318 26.94 -13.86 60.11
N PRO A 319 26.81 -15.10 60.63
CA PRO A 319 27.92 -16.00 60.37
C PRO A 319 27.49 -17.44 60.01
N GLY A 320 28.14 -17.96 58.98
CA GLY A 320 28.82 -19.25 59.07
C GLY A 320 28.07 -20.49 58.57
N ALA A 321 28.46 -20.98 57.39
CA ALA A 321 28.76 -22.39 57.21
C ALA A 321 29.53 -22.63 55.89
N SER A 322 30.74 -23.15 56.08
CA SER A 322 31.61 -23.72 55.05
C SER A 322 30.92 -24.89 54.34
N SER A 323 30.97 -24.96 53.01
CA SER A 323 31.00 -26.23 52.28
C SER A 323 31.37 -26.06 50.80
N LYS A 324 32.62 -26.43 50.52
CA LYS A 324 33.13 -27.19 49.35
C LYS A 324 32.70 -26.82 47.93
N ARG A 325 33.73 -26.41 47.18
CA ARG A 325 33.91 -26.53 45.73
C ARG A 325 33.44 -27.89 45.19
N THR A 326 32.69 -27.84 44.10
CA THR A 326 32.85 -28.77 42.99
C THR A 326 32.74 -28.01 41.68
N ARG A 327 33.88 -27.94 41.01
CA ARG A 327 34.07 -27.50 39.63
C ARG A 327 33.61 -28.66 38.75
N MET A 328 32.59 -28.45 37.93
CA MET A 328 32.35 -29.30 36.76
C MET A 328 32.37 -28.40 35.52
N ASP A 329 33.42 -28.63 34.74
CA ASP A 329 33.52 -28.25 33.35
C ASP A 329 32.39 -28.97 32.59
N ASN A 330 31.62 -28.25 31.78
CA ASN A 330 30.85 -28.88 30.71
C ASN A 330 31.02 -28.08 29.42
N LYS A 331 31.99 -28.54 28.62
CA LYS A 331 32.05 -28.32 27.18
C LYS A 331 31.04 -29.28 26.53
N SER A 332 30.04 -28.75 25.84
CA SER A 332 29.52 -29.38 24.63
C SER A 332 28.81 -28.37 23.75
N GLU A 333 29.29 -28.32 22.52
CA GLU A 333 28.78 -27.61 21.36
C GLU A 333 27.31 -27.93 21.07
N GLY A 334 26.61 -26.95 20.48
CA GLY A 334 25.25 -27.11 19.98
C GLY A 334 24.89 -25.92 19.10
N ALA A 335 25.27 -26.00 17.83
CA ALA A 335 25.11 -24.97 16.82
C ALA A 335 23.63 -24.76 16.45
N THR A 336 22.95 -23.79 17.07
CA THR A 336 21.69 -23.22 16.58
C THR A 336 21.58 -21.75 17.00
N GLY A 337 22.09 -20.83 16.19
CA GLY A 337 22.00 -19.41 16.56
C GLY A 337 22.57 -18.37 15.59
N SER A 338 22.81 -18.70 14.31
CA SER A 338 23.47 -17.77 13.38
C SER A 338 22.62 -17.28 12.19
N TRP A 339 21.35 -17.65 12.06
CA TRP A 339 20.50 -17.17 10.95
C TRP A 339 20.01 -15.73 11.13
N TRP A 340 19.80 -15.25 12.37
CA TRP A 340 19.31 -13.89 12.62
C TRP A 340 20.40 -12.80 12.50
N LYS A 341 21.67 -13.14 12.76
CA LYS A 341 22.77 -12.15 12.69
C LYS A 341 23.15 -11.79 11.25
N GLN A 342 22.88 -12.64 10.26
CA GLN A 342 23.13 -12.33 8.85
C GLN A 342 22.09 -11.38 8.24
N GLN A 343 20.84 -11.35 8.74
CA GLN A 343 19.82 -10.39 8.27
C GLN A 343 20.08 -8.97 8.76
N TYR A 344 20.63 -8.78 9.96
CA TYR A 344 20.96 -7.44 10.46
C TYR A 344 22.14 -6.79 9.73
N CYS A 345 23.14 -7.56 9.28
CA CYS A 345 24.28 -7.00 8.55
C CYS A 345 23.93 -6.52 7.13
N LEU A 346 22.91 -7.08 6.48
CA LEU A 346 22.47 -6.61 5.16
C LEU A 346 21.58 -5.36 5.23
N LEU A 347 20.93 -5.10 6.37
CA LEU A 347 20.12 -3.89 6.60
C LEU A 347 20.96 -2.65 6.97
N GLN A 348 22.22 -2.81 7.37
CA GLN A 348 23.13 -1.68 7.65
C GLN A 348 23.95 -1.20 6.44
N PHE A 349 23.92 -1.92 5.32
CA PHE A 349 24.63 -1.51 4.10
C PHE A 349 23.74 -0.78 3.08
N ALA A 350 22.46 -0.55 3.41
CA ALA A 350 21.51 0.18 2.57
C ALA A 350 20.89 1.39 3.30
N SER A 351 21.65 2.04 4.18
CA SER A 351 21.28 3.30 4.85
C SER A 351 22.40 4.32 4.74
#